data_AF-A0A531M5T9-F1
#
_entry.id   AF-A0A531M5T9-F1
#
_cell.length_a   1.000
_cell.length_b   1.000
_cell.length_c   1.000
_cell.angle_alpha   90.00
_cell.angle_beta   90.00
_cell.angle_gamma   90.00
#
_symmetry.space_group_name_H-M   'P 1'
#
loop_
_entity.id
_entity.type
_entity.pdbx_description
1 polymer ?
#
loop_
_entity_poly.entity_id
_entity_poly.type
_entity_poly.pdbx_seq_one_letter_code
_entity_poly.pdbx_strand_id
1 'polypeptide(L)'
;VSTGTWVVSMAVAGRTVALDPARDTLVNVNALGDPVPSARFMGGREFSLLTEGAAQDWSDKDVAAVLARKTLLLPSTQQGSGPFPHHAAAWRKGEAIPPGQRFAAISFYLALMTATCLDLIGGDGPTTVEGPFARNQLFTRMLAASTGRAVIASEAATGTSIGAALLASDQGAAHGKG
;
A
#
# COMPACT_ATOMS: atom_id res chain seq x y z
N VAL A 1 -0.02 -1.35 -6.45
CA VAL A 1 -0.63 -0.83 -5.21
C VAL A 1 -1.22 0.53 -5.49
N SER A 2 -2.54 0.62 -5.54
CA SER A 2 -3.25 1.90 -5.69
C SER A 2 -3.50 2.50 -4.31
N THR A 3 -3.20 3.77 -4.13
CA THR A 3 -3.34 4.48 -2.84
C THR A 3 -4.30 5.65 -2.97
N GLY A 4 -5.20 5.77 -2.00
CA GLY A 4 -6.24 6.79 -1.88
C GLY A 4 -6.92 6.61 -0.52
N THR A 5 -8.22 6.89 -0.40
CA THR A 5 -8.99 6.54 0.81
C THR A 5 -8.77 5.08 1.22
N TRP A 6 -8.75 4.21 0.21
CA TRP A 6 -8.31 2.82 0.32
C TRP A 6 -6.92 2.65 -0.27
N VAL A 7 -6.14 1.78 0.35
CA VAL A 7 -4.98 1.17 -0.28
C VAL A 7 -5.41 -0.19 -0.80
N VAL A 8 -5.26 -0.41 -2.10
CA VAL A 8 -5.62 -1.66 -2.77
C VAL A 8 -4.38 -2.25 -3.42
N SER A 9 -4.00 -3.44 -2.96
CA SER A 9 -2.90 -4.23 -3.50
C SER A 9 -3.47 -5.31 -4.42
N MET A 10 -2.85 -5.49 -5.57
CA MET A 10 -3.24 -6.46 -6.59
C MET A 10 -1.98 -7.19 -7.04
N ALA A 11 -1.99 -8.52 -7.03
CA ALA A 11 -0.88 -9.35 -7.48
C ALA A 11 -1.16 -9.90 -8.88
N VAL A 12 -0.60 -9.25 -9.89
CA VAL A 12 -0.61 -9.75 -11.27
C VAL A 12 0.55 -10.73 -11.42
N ALA A 13 0.26 -11.98 -11.82
CA ALA A 13 1.25 -13.05 -11.93
C ALA A 13 2.04 -13.31 -10.62
N GLY A 14 1.36 -13.19 -9.47
CA GLY A 14 1.93 -13.54 -8.17
C GLY A 14 1.99 -15.05 -7.94
N ARG A 15 2.58 -15.44 -6.80
CA ARG A 15 2.53 -16.82 -6.31
C ARG A 15 1.10 -17.21 -5.98
N THR A 16 0.75 -18.47 -6.23
CA THR A 16 -0.52 -19.03 -5.79
C THR A 16 -0.54 -19.17 -4.27
N VAL A 17 -1.52 -18.56 -3.61
CA VAL A 17 -1.71 -18.61 -2.16
C VAL A 17 -3.19 -18.84 -1.84
N ALA A 18 -3.46 -19.46 -0.70
CA ALA A 18 -4.82 -19.52 -0.16
C ALA A 18 -5.17 -18.16 0.48
N LEU A 19 -6.21 -17.52 -0.01
CA LEU A 19 -6.66 -16.22 0.50
C LEU A 19 -7.47 -16.40 1.79
N ASP A 20 -7.20 -15.55 2.77
CA ASP A 20 -7.94 -15.48 4.02
C ASP A 20 -9.01 -14.37 3.95
N PRO A 21 -10.31 -14.71 3.81
CA PRO A 21 -11.37 -13.72 3.71
C PRO A 21 -11.54 -12.90 4.99
N ALA A 22 -11.04 -13.38 6.13
CA ALA A 22 -11.07 -12.64 7.39
C ALA A 22 -10.01 -11.52 7.46
N ARG A 23 -9.14 -11.41 6.45
CA ARG A 23 -8.04 -10.42 6.39
C ARG A 23 -8.18 -9.44 5.21
N ASP A 24 -9.42 -9.19 4.79
CA ASP A 24 -9.80 -8.23 3.74
C ASP A 24 -9.10 -8.53 2.40
N THR A 25 -9.07 -9.82 2.06
CA THR A 25 -8.58 -10.35 0.78
C THR A 25 -9.74 -10.75 -0.13
N LEU A 26 -9.54 -10.64 -1.45
CA LEU A 26 -10.54 -10.93 -2.48
C LEU A 26 -9.86 -11.25 -3.81
N VAL A 27 -10.63 -11.75 -4.78
CA VAL A 27 -10.15 -12.01 -6.14
C VAL A 27 -10.85 -11.06 -7.10
N ASN A 28 -10.08 -10.18 -7.75
CA ASN A 28 -10.53 -9.41 -8.91
C ASN A 28 -10.29 -10.22 -10.19
N VAL A 29 -10.71 -9.69 -11.34
CA VAL A 29 -10.48 -10.29 -12.65
C VAL A 29 -9.87 -9.25 -13.58
N ASN A 30 -8.81 -9.59 -14.32
CA ASN A 30 -8.21 -8.69 -15.30
C ASN A 30 -9.02 -8.67 -16.62
N ALA A 31 -8.62 -7.82 -17.57
CA ALA A 31 -9.29 -7.71 -18.87
C ALA A 31 -9.23 -8.98 -19.74
N LEU A 32 -8.32 -9.92 -19.43
CA LEU A 32 -8.15 -11.20 -20.12
C LEU A 32 -8.94 -12.34 -19.47
N GLY A 33 -9.62 -12.08 -18.35
CA GLY A 33 -10.38 -13.09 -17.59
C GLY A 33 -9.56 -13.81 -16.52
N ASP A 34 -8.29 -13.46 -16.30
CA ASP A 34 -7.46 -14.10 -15.28
C ASP A 34 -7.79 -13.58 -13.88
N PRO A 35 -7.72 -14.45 -12.85
CA PRO A 35 -7.89 -14.03 -11.46
C PRO A 35 -6.72 -13.15 -11.00
N VAL A 36 -7.05 -12.10 -10.25
CA VAL A 36 -6.10 -11.16 -9.65
C VAL A 36 -6.32 -11.12 -8.13
N PRO A 37 -5.58 -11.94 -7.36
CA PRO A 37 -5.56 -11.88 -5.91
C PRO A 37 -5.30 -10.45 -5.42
N SER A 38 -6.14 -9.98 -4.51
CA SER A 38 -6.17 -8.59 -4.08
C SER A 38 -6.42 -8.48 -2.58
N ALA A 39 -5.86 -7.46 -1.96
CA ALA A 39 -6.03 -7.15 -0.54
C ALA A 39 -6.16 -5.65 -0.36
N ARG A 40 -6.94 -5.22 0.63
CA ARG A 40 -7.28 -3.81 0.81
C ARG A 40 -7.31 -3.42 2.28
N PHE A 41 -7.04 -2.15 2.56
CA PHE A 41 -7.29 -1.54 3.88
C PHE A 41 -7.55 -0.05 3.69
N MET A 42 -8.16 0.62 4.67
CA MET A 42 -8.49 2.06 4.57
C MET A 42 -7.29 2.99 4.83
N GLY A 43 -6.16 2.76 4.16
CA GLY A 43 -4.89 3.43 4.46
C GLY A 43 -4.95 4.97 4.38
N GLY A 44 -5.67 5.56 3.45
CA GLY A 44 -5.84 7.02 3.39
C GLY A 44 -6.67 7.56 4.56
N ARG A 45 -7.69 6.83 5.00
CA ARG A 45 -8.47 7.19 6.20
C ARG A 45 -7.60 7.11 7.45
N GLU A 46 -6.80 6.05 7.58
CA GLU A 46 -5.87 5.91 8.70
C GLU A 46 -4.80 7.01 8.70
N PHE A 47 -4.23 7.34 7.54
CA PHE A 47 -3.29 8.45 7.40
C PHE A 47 -3.91 9.77 7.88
N SER A 48 -5.13 10.10 7.43
CA SER A 48 -5.82 11.33 7.85
C SER A 48 -6.11 11.35 9.36
N LEU A 49 -6.53 10.23 9.94
CA LEU A 49 -6.79 10.12 11.39
C LEU A 49 -5.51 10.27 12.22
N LEU A 50 -4.40 9.70 11.76
CA LEU A 50 -3.14 9.67 12.51
C LEU A 50 -2.36 10.98 12.42
N THR A 51 -2.49 11.68 11.30
CA THR A 51 -1.81 12.95 11.05
C THR A 51 -2.64 14.16 11.47
N GLU A 52 -3.97 14.04 11.52
CA GLU A 52 -4.89 15.15 11.87
C GLU A 52 -4.64 16.42 11.03
N GLY A 53 -4.11 16.26 9.80
CA GLY A 53 -3.73 17.38 8.92
C GLY A 53 -2.46 18.13 9.33
N ALA A 54 -1.68 17.61 10.29
CA ALA A 54 -0.39 18.18 10.68
C ALA A 54 0.61 18.22 9.50
N ALA A 55 1.58 19.13 9.61
CA ALA A 55 2.65 19.26 8.63
C ALA A 55 3.40 17.95 8.45
N GLN A 56 3.72 17.62 7.20
CA GLN A 56 4.43 16.40 6.81
C GLN A 56 5.95 16.60 6.83
N ASP A 57 6.42 17.45 7.75
CA ASP A 57 7.82 17.82 7.88
C ASP A 57 8.56 16.76 8.70
N TRP A 58 9.66 16.26 8.17
CA TRP A 58 10.52 15.28 8.82
C TRP A 58 11.98 15.50 8.38
N SER A 59 12.90 15.01 9.21
CA SER A 59 14.34 15.01 8.92
C SER A 59 14.92 13.60 9.00
N ASP A 60 16.11 13.40 8.43
CA ASP A 60 16.83 12.12 8.55
C ASP A 60 17.13 11.75 10.02
N LYS A 61 17.26 12.75 10.91
CA LYS A 61 17.43 12.52 12.35
C LYS A 61 16.18 11.90 12.97
N ASP A 62 14.99 12.31 12.52
CA ASP A 62 13.73 11.74 13.00
C ASP A 62 13.61 10.28 12.58
N VAL A 63 13.94 9.97 11.33
CA VAL A 63 13.97 8.61 10.79
C VAL A 63 14.94 7.73 11.59
N ALA A 64 16.17 8.20 11.78
CA ALA A 64 17.19 7.46 12.54
C ALA A 64 16.73 7.20 13.99
N ALA A 65 16.11 8.19 14.65
CA ALA A 65 15.59 8.05 16.00
C ALA A 65 14.48 7.00 16.10
N VAL A 66 13.50 7.03 15.18
CA VAL A 66 12.39 6.07 15.12
C VAL A 66 12.92 4.64 14.96
N LEU A 67 13.85 4.44 14.02
CA LEU A 67 14.44 3.12 13.76
C LEU A 67 15.29 2.64 14.94
N ALA A 68 16.16 3.48 15.49
CA ALA A 68 17.04 3.12 16.61
C ALA A 68 16.24 2.76 17.87
N ARG A 69 15.19 3.53 18.19
CA ARG A 69 14.33 3.26 19.36
C ARG A 69 13.35 2.12 19.11
N LYS A 70 13.12 1.74 17.84
CA LYS A 70 12.03 0.84 17.41
C LYS A 70 10.67 1.39 17.85
N THR A 71 10.44 2.67 17.56
CA THR A 71 9.13 3.30 17.76
C THR A 71 8.19 2.81 16.67
N LEU A 72 7.07 2.21 17.06
CA LEU A 72 6.15 1.54 16.14
C LEU A 72 4.72 1.94 16.47
N LEU A 73 3.90 2.06 15.43
CA LEU A 73 2.45 1.99 15.54
C LEU A 73 2.02 0.58 15.10
N LEU A 74 1.32 -0.13 15.97
CA LEU A 74 0.76 -1.44 15.67
C LEU A 74 -0.69 -1.30 15.18
N PRO A 75 -1.14 -2.14 14.23
CA PRO A 75 -2.49 -2.08 13.69
C PRO A 75 -3.57 -2.55 14.67
N SER A 76 -4.84 -2.21 14.44
CA SER A 76 -5.36 -1.38 13.32
C SER A 76 -5.95 -0.06 13.82
N THR A 77 -5.63 1.02 13.12
CA THR A 77 -6.21 2.34 13.43
C THR A 77 -7.63 2.49 12.91
N GLN A 78 -7.99 1.75 11.86
CA GLN A 78 -9.36 1.64 11.35
C GLN A 78 -9.86 0.20 11.52
N GLN A 79 -10.86 0.02 12.38
CA GLN A 79 -11.45 -1.30 12.64
C GLN A 79 -12.28 -1.79 11.45
N GLY A 80 -12.35 -3.11 11.28
CA GLY A 80 -13.16 -3.77 10.25
C GLY A 80 -12.58 -3.72 8.84
N SER A 81 -11.32 -3.32 8.66
CA SER A 81 -10.64 -3.37 7.36
C SER A 81 -9.19 -3.82 7.48
N GLY A 82 -8.62 -4.28 6.38
CA GLY A 82 -7.20 -4.59 6.30
C GLY A 82 -6.77 -5.93 6.88
N PRO A 83 -5.45 -6.17 6.91
CA PRO A 83 -4.87 -7.45 7.30
C PRO A 83 -5.01 -7.78 8.79
N PHE A 84 -5.51 -6.85 9.61
CA PHE A 84 -5.67 -7.00 11.06
C PHE A 84 -6.98 -6.32 11.55
N PRO A 85 -8.15 -6.74 11.06
CA PRO A 85 -9.39 -5.94 11.17
C PRO A 85 -9.96 -5.83 12.58
N HIS A 86 -9.51 -6.66 13.51
CA HIS A 86 -10.02 -6.72 14.89
C HIS A 86 -8.97 -6.37 15.96
N HIS A 87 -7.76 -5.99 15.55
CA HIS A 87 -6.73 -5.57 16.49
C HIS A 87 -6.87 -4.08 16.80
N ALA A 88 -6.77 -3.69 18.06
CA ALA A 88 -6.74 -2.29 18.46
C ALA A 88 -5.34 -1.69 18.22
N ALA A 89 -5.29 -0.51 17.61
CA ALA A 89 -4.04 0.20 17.40
C ALA A 89 -3.31 0.49 18.72
N ALA A 90 -1.99 0.33 18.72
CA ALA A 90 -1.16 0.58 19.88
C ALA A 90 0.19 1.17 19.51
N TRP A 91 0.58 2.26 20.18
CA TRP A 91 1.92 2.80 20.09
C TRP A 91 2.89 1.99 20.95
N ARG A 92 4.04 1.64 20.39
CA ARG A 92 5.20 1.11 21.12
C ARG A 92 6.27 2.18 21.13
N LYS A 93 6.66 2.64 22.33
CA LYS A 93 7.65 3.72 22.51
C LYS A 93 7.30 4.99 21.72
N GLY A 94 6.00 5.29 21.62
CA GLY A 94 5.45 6.44 20.90
C GLY A 94 4.98 7.57 21.81
N GLU A 95 5.23 7.48 23.12
CA GLU A 95 4.90 8.52 24.09
C GLU A 95 5.75 9.78 23.83
N ALA A 96 5.09 10.94 23.70
CA ALA A 96 5.71 12.25 23.54
C ALA A 96 6.78 12.36 22.44
N ILE A 97 6.61 11.64 21.32
CA ILE A 97 7.54 11.74 20.19
C ILE A 97 7.33 13.05 19.41
N PRO A 98 8.41 13.68 18.90
CA PRO A 98 8.32 14.87 18.06
C PRO A 98 7.46 14.65 16.80
N PRO A 99 6.85 15.70 16.22
CA PRO A 99 6.00 15.60 15.03
C PRO A 99 6.66 14.86 13.85
N GLY A 100 7.93 15.16 13.54
CA GLY A 100 8.66 14.49 12.45
C GLY A 100 8.85 12.98 12.69
N GLN A 101 9.15 12.58 13.94
CA GLN A 101 9.23 11.16 14.32
C GLN A 101 7.87 10.47 14.22
N ARG A 102 6.81 11.16 14.62
CA ARG A 102 5.43 10.66 14.51
C ARG A 102 5.06 10.42 13.05
N PHE A 103 5.32 11.39 12.17
CA PHE A 103 5.06 11.27 10.74
C PHE A 103 5.84 10.11 10.11
N ALA A 104 7.11 9.94 10.49
CA ALA A 104 7.92 8.82 10.03
C ALA A 104 7.35 7.46 10.48
N ALA A 105 6.98 7.33 11.75
CA ALA A 105 6.39 6.09 12.27
C ALA A 105 5.04 5.75 11.62
N ILE A 106 4.19 6.74 11.35
CA ILE A 106 2.92 6.56 10.61
C ILE A 106 3.19 6.08 9.18
N SER A 107 4.15 6.70 8.49
CA SER A 107 4.52 6.32 7.13
C SER A 107 5.06 4.88 7.07
N PHE A 108 5.85 4.47 8.06
CA PHE A 108 6.34 3.11 8.20
C PHE A 108 5.22 2.10 8.50
N TYR A 109 4.30 2.47 9.38
CA TYR A 109 3.11 1.67 9.67
C TYR A 109 2.31 1.37 8.40
N LEU A 110 2.00 2.39 7.59
CA LEU A 110 1.25 2.22 6.34
C LEU A 110 2.01 1.33 5.33
N ALA A 111 3.33 1.46 5.27
CA ALA A 111 4.17 0.61 4.43
C ALA A 111 4.15 -0.85 4.89
N LEU A 112 4.22 -1.11 6.20
CA LEU A 112 4.17 -2.46 6.77
C LEU A 112 2.78 -3.11 6.62
N MET A 113 1.70 -2.33 6.75
CA MET A 113 0.34 -2.77 6.43
C MET A 113 0.25 -3.18 4.95
N THR A 114 0.81 -2.37 4.05
CA THR A 114 0.85 -2.67 2.61
C THR A 114 1.70 -3.91 2.30
N ALA A 115 2.87 -4.06 2.94
CA ALA A 115 3.72 -5.24 2.79
C ALA A 115 2.99 -6.51 3.23
N THR A 116 2.26 -6.45 4.34
CA THR A 116 1.43 -7.56 4.82
C THR A 116 0.32 -7.91 3.82
N CYS A 117 -0.36 -6.91 3.26
CA CYS A 117 -1.35 -7.13 2.20
C CYS A 117 -0.74 -7.79 0.97
N LEU A 118 0.46 -7.40 0.55
CA LEU A 118 1.15 -7.99 -0.60
C LEU A 118 1.53 -9.45 -0.36
N ASP A 119 1.99 -9.78 0.85
CA ASP A 119 2.33 -11.15 1.21
C ASP A 119 1.09 -12.07 1.22
N LEU A 120 0.00 -11.58 1.80
CA LEU A 120 -1.30 -12.28 1.85
C LEU A 120 -1.85 -12.68 0.47
N ILE A 121 -1.49 -11.94 -0.57
CA ILE A 121 -1.97 -12.18 -1.94
C ILE A 121 -0.89 -12.77 -2.85
N GLY A 122 0.26 -13.17 -2.29
CA GLY A 122 1.33 -13.82 -3.03
C GLY A 122 2.12 -12.87 -3.96
N GLY A 123 2.16 -11.57 -3.69
CA GLY A 123 2.94 -10.62 -4.49
C GLY A 123 4.45 -10.87 -4.37
N ASP A 124 5.11 -11.19 -5.49
CA ASP A 124 6.52 -11.66 -5.51
C ASP A 124 7.45 -10.81 -6.41
N GLY A 125 6.90 -9.86 -7.16
CA GLY A 125 7.65 -9.00 -8.09
C GLY A 125 7.88 -7.56 -7.61
N PRO A 126 8.42 -6.67 -8.45
CA PRO A 126 8.45 -5.24 -8.16
C PRO A 126 7.05 -4.71 -7.85
N THR A 127 6.99 -3.69 -7.00
CA THR A 127 5.73 -3.07 -6.57
C THR A 127 5.61 -1.67 -7.13
N THR A 128 4.70 -1.47 -8.08
CA THR A 128 4.30 -0.13 -8.51
C THR A 128 3.34 0.48 -7.49
N VAL A 129 3.64 1.68 -7.01
CA VAL A 129 2.81 2.46 -6.09
C VAL A 129 2.26 3.67 -6.84
N GLU A 130 0.92 3.79 -6.85
CA GLU A 130 0.20 4.89 -7.48
C GLU A 130 -0.63 5.65 -6.44
N GLY A 131 -0.90 6.92 -6.71
CA GLY A 131 -1.70 7.79 -5.84
C GLY A 131 -0.88 8.57 -4.80
N PRO A 132 -1.51 9.18 -3.79
CA PRO A 132 -0.84 10.14 -2.90
C PRO A 132 0.35 9.58 -2.14
N PHE A 133 0.36 8.29 -1.80
CA PHE A 133 1.48 7.68 -1.05
C PHE A 133 2.72 7.47 -1.93
N ALA A 134 2.60 7.53 -3.26
CA ALA A 134 3.78 7.51 -4.15
C ALA A 134 4.74 8.67 -3.85
N ARG A 135 4.21 9.81 -3.39
CA ARG A 135 5.00 11.00 -2.98
C ARG A 135 5.54 10.92 -1.55
N ASN A 136 5.09 9.96 -0.75
CA ASN A 136 5.60 9.75 0.60
C ASN A 136 6.86 8.87 0.54
N GLN A 137 8.02 9.53 0.55
CA GLN A 137 9.31 8.84 0.44
C GLN A 137 9.60 7.88 1.60
N LEU A 138 9.09 8.16 2.81
CA LEU A 138 9.25 7.28 3.96
C LEU A 138 8.45 5.98 3.79
N PHE A 139 7.24 6.09 3.25
CA PHE A 139 6.40 4.96 2.88
C PHE A 139 7.09 4.09 1.81
N THR A 140 7.50 4.68 0.68
CA THR A 140 8.06 3.92 -0.44
C THR A 140 9.37 3.23 -0.08
N ARG A 141 10.25 3.92 0.66
CA ARG A 141 11.52 3.34 1.16
C ARG A 141 11.28 2.21 2.16
N MET A 142 10.36 2.38 3.11
CA MET A 142 10.04 1.33 4.07
C MET A 142 9.36 0.12 3.39
N LEU A 143 8.52 0.36 2.39
CA LEU A 143 7.90 -0.72 1.63
C LEU A 143 8.97 -1.54 0.88
N ALA A 144 9.94 -0.88 0.25
CA ALA A 144 11.06 -1.55 -0.40
C ALA A 144 11.90 -2.34 0.60
N ALA A 145 12.24 -1.73 1.75
CA ALA A 145 13.04 -2.37 2.79
C ALA A 145 12.34 -3.58 3.42
N SER A 146 11.03 -3.49 3.69
CA SER A 146 10.26 -4.56 4.33
C SER A 146 9.96 -5.72 3.41
N THR A 147 9.81 -5.47 2.11
CA THR A 147 9.53 -6.51 1.12
C THR A 147 10.79 -7.10 0.48
N GLY A 148 11.92 -6.40 0.56
CA GLY A 148 13.13 -6.75 -0.18
C GLY A 148 12.98 -6.62 -1.71
N ARG A 149 11.92 -5.95 -2.19
CA ARG A 149 11.56 -5.83 -3.61
C ARG A 149 11.63 -4.39 -4.07
N ALA A 150 11.88 -4.19 -5.35
CA ALA A 150 11.91 -2.85 -5.94
C ALA A 150 10.53 -2.18 -5.82
N VAL A 151 10.50 -0.91 -5.42
CA VAL A 151 9.29 -0.09 -5.38
C VAL A 151 9.42 1.01 -6.42
N ILE A 152 8.43 1.08 -7.32
CA ILE A 152 8.37 2.06 -8.40
C ILE A 152 7.25 3.03 -8.06
N ALA A 153 7.60 4.26 -7.66
CA ALA A 153 6.62 5.30 -7.41
C ALA A 153 6.18 5.91 -8.74
N SER A 154 4.91 5.74 -9.10
CA SER A 154 4.30 6.37 -10.26
C SER A 154 3.50 7.57 -9.80
N GLU A 155 4.00 8.77 -10.13
CA GLU A 155 3.32 10.03 -9.86
C GLU A 155 2.20 10.33 -10.88
N ALA A 156 2.15 9.56 -11.98
CA ALA A 156 1.18 9.77 -13.04
C ALA A 156 -0.21 9.27 -12.60
N ALA A 157 -1.16 10.21 -12.49
CA ALA A 157 -2.58 9.91 -12.23
C ALA A 157 -3.31 9.26 -13.43
N THR A 158 -2.58 8.78 -14.44
CA THR A 158 -3.11 8.37 -15.75
C THR A 158 -3.03 6.87 -16.01
N GLY A 159 -2.55 6.05 -15.07
CA GLY A 159 -2.43 4.58 -15.23
C GLY A 159 -3.74 3.94 -15.71
N THR A 160 -4.87 4.35 -15.14
CA THR A 160 -6.20 3.89 -15.56
C THR A 160 -6.55 4.31 -16.99
N SER A 161 -6.34 5.58 -17.35
CA SER A 161 -6.67 6.10 -18.69
C SER A 161 -5.76 5.51 -19.77
N ILE A 162 -4.47 5.33 -19.47
CA ILE A 162 -3.52 4.65 -20.36
C ILE A 162 -3.94 3.19 -20.55
N GLY A 163 -4.28 2.49 -19.47
CA GLY A 163 -4.78 1.12 -19.55
C GLY A 163 -6.02 0.98 -20.43
N ALA A 164 -6.99 1.90 -20.27
CA ALA A 164 -8.19 1.94 -21.12
C ALA A 164 -7.84 2.19 -22.60
N ALA A 165 -6.92 3.13 -22.89
CA ALA A 165 -6.48 3.40 -24.26
C ALA A 165 -5.77 2.20 -24.90
N LEU A 166 -4.90 1.51 -24.14
CA LEU A 166 -4.21 0.31 -24.62
C LEU A 166 -5.19 -0.81 -24.96
N LEU A 167 -6.18 -1.06 -24.10
CA LEU A 167 -7.23 -2.05 -24.37
C LEU A 167 -8.08 -1.69 -25.59
N ALA A 168 -8.38 -0.39 -25.78
CA ALA A 168 -9.12 0.07 -26.94
C ALA A 168 -8.32 -0.05 -28.24
N SER A 169 -7.01 0.20 -28.21
CA SER A 169 -6.14 0.08 -29.39
C SER A 169 -5.83 -1.38 -29.76
N ASP A 170 -5.77 -2.28 -28.78
CA ASP A 170 -5.49 -3.71 -29.00
C ASP A 170 -6.68 -4.44 -29.68
N GLN A 171 -7.90 -3.87 -29.61
CA GLN A 171 -9.07 -4.39 -30.34
C GLN A 171 -9.00 -4.19 -31.87
N GLY A 172 -8.03 -3.43 -32.38
CA GLY A 172 -7.87 -3.12 -33.81
C GLY A 172 -7.32 -4.27 -34.67
N ALA A 173 -6.78 -5.35 -34.08
CA ALA A 173 -6.20 -6.46 -34.84
C ALA A 173 -7.15 -7.66 -35.08
N ALA A 174 -8.32 -7.70 -34.43
CA ALA A 174 -9.20 -8.87 -34.44
C ALA A 174 -10.41 -8.81 -35.41
N HIS A 175 -10.63 -7.70 -36.12
CA HIS A 175 -11.77 -7.54 -37.05
C HIS A 175 -11.36 -7.46 -38.53
N GLY A 176 -10.46 -8.35 -38.96
CA GLY A 176 -10.04 -8.44 -40.35
C GLY A 176 -9.87 -9.88 -40.84
N LYS A 177 -10.98 -10.60 -41.02
CA LYS A 177 -11.28 -11.54 -42.12
C LYS A 177 -12.49 -12.41 -41.78
N GLY A 178 -13.55 -12.24 -42.57
CA GLY A 178 -14.78 -13.02 -42.56
C GLY A 178 -15.76 -12.35 -43.51
#